data_AF-A0A7J9SMM2-F1
#
_entry.id   AF-A0A7J9SMM2-F1
#
_cell.length_a   1.000
_cell.length_b   1.000
_cell.length_c   1.000
_cell.angle_alpha   90.00
_cell.angle_beta   90.00
_cell.angle_gamma   90.00
#
_symmetry.space_group_name_H-M   'P 1'
#
loop_
_entity.id
_entity.type
_entity.pdbx_description
1 polymer ?
#
loop_
_entity_poly.entity_id
_entity_poly.type
_entity_poly.pdbx_seq_one_letter_code
_entity_poly.pdbx_strand_id
1 'polypeptide(L)' 'MKCTGCGICEKACPKHAISFEDGRIRVGDECDGCGVCDGVCVAVRYVGRILGG' A
#
# COMPACT_ATOMS: atom_id res chain seq x y z
N MET A 1 -0.98 7.94 -9.01
CA MET A 1 -1.12 7.73 -7.55
C MET A 1 0.07 8.38 -6.83
N LYS A 2 -0.15 9.15 -5.76
CA LYS A 2 0.94 9.71 -4.95
C LYS A 2 0.83 9.15 -3.53
N CYS A 3 1.84 8.39 -3.10
CA CYS A 3 1.91 7.92 -1.73
C CYS A 3 2.01 9.12 -0.78
N THR A 4 1.22 9.13 0.29
CA THR A 4 1.22 10.19 1.30
C THR A 4 2.03 9.83 2.54
N GLY A 5 2.58 8.61 2.61
CA GLY A 5 3.29 8.14 3.81
C GLY A 5 2.37 7.80 4.99
N CYS A 6 1.06 7.59 4.76
CA CYS A 6 0.09 7.41 5.85
C CYS A 6 0.25 6.12 6.68
N GLY A 7 1.06 5.15 6.25
CA GLY A 7 1.34 3.94 7.02
C GLY A 7 0.25 2.86 7.01
N ILE A 8 -0.92 3.09 6.41
CA ILE A 8 -2.03 2.13 6.51
C ILE A 8 -1.74 0.77 5.84
N CYS A 9 -0.96 0.78 4.76
CA CYS A 9 -0.54 -0.43 4.05
C CYS A 9 0.39 -1.32 4.89
N GLU A 10 1.32 -0.72 5.65
CA GLU A 10 2.20 -1.44 6.59
C GLU A 10 1.39 -2.10 7.71
N LYS A 11 0.49 -1.34 8.35
CA LYS A 11 -0.37 -1.86 9.42
C LYS A 11 -1.32 -2.98 8.98
N ALA A 12 -1.79 -2.91 7.74
CA ALA A 12 -2.74 -3.88 7.20
C ALA A 12 -2.07 -5.15 6.64
N CYS A 13 -0.75 -5.13 6.39
CA CYS A 13 -0.07 -6.25 5.77
C CYS A 13 -0.01 -7.46 6.74
N PRO A 14 -0.69 -8.58 6.44
CA PRO A 14 -0.71 -9.74 7.33
C PRO A 14 0.63 -10.48 7.37
N LYS A 15 1.50 -10.24 6.37
CA LYS A 15 2.84 -10.80 6.29
C LYS A 15 3.91 -9.89 6.88
N HIS A 16 3.54 -8.67 7.29
CA HIS A 16 4.51 -7.63 7.69
C HIS A 16 5.56 -7.31 6.61
N ALA A 17 5.17 -7.50 5.34
CA ALA A 17 6.04 -7.36 4.16
C ALA A 17 6.33 -5.93 3.72
N ILE A 18 5.84 -4.92 4.44
CA ILE A 18 5.82 -3.53 3.98
C ILE A 18 6.52 -2.69 5.03
N SER A 19 7.48 -1.87 4.60
CA SER A 19 8.25 -0.97 5.45
C SER A 19 8.36 0.44 4.85
N PHE A 20 8.61 1.43 5.71
CA PHE A 20 8.87 2.82 5.30
C PHE A 20 10.35 3.17 5.47
N GLU A 21 11.04 3.34 4.34
CA GLU A 21 12.46 3.70 4.32
C GLU A 21 12.65 4.87 3.35
N ASP A 22 13.38 5.91 3.77
CA ASP A 22 13.67 7.11 2.97
C ASP A 22 12.43 7.82 2.39
N GLY A 23 11.33 7.81 3.14
CA GLY A 23 10.06 8.41 2.70
C GLY A 23 9.37 7.63 1.57
N ARG A 24 9.79 6.40 1.31
CA ARG A 24 9.21 5.50 0.31
C ARG A 24 8.77 4.20 0.97
N ILE A 25 7.78 3.56 0.36
CA ILE A 25 7.38 2.21 0.72
C ILE A 25 8.36 1.23 0.08
N ARG A 26 8.83 0.26 0.86
CA ARG A 26 9.48 -0.96 0.35
C ARG A 26 8.59 -2.17 0.63
N VAL A 27 8.63 -3.13 -0.31
CA VAL A 27 7.94 -4.42 -0.19
C VAL A 27 9.03 -5.48 -0.16
N GLY A 28 9.08 -6.26 0.90
CA GLY A 28 10.05 -7.33 1.10
C GLY A 28 9.60 -8.67 0.49
N ASP A 29 10.49 -9.66 0.55
CA ASP A 29 10.32 -10.98 -0.05
C ASP A 29 9.24 -11.83 0.63
N GLU A 30 8.78 -11.46 1.83
CA GLU A 30 7.67 -12.15 2.50
C GLU A 30 6.29 -11.84 1.88
N CYS A 31 6.23 -10.93 0.91
CA CYS A 31 5.01 -10.59 0.20
C CYS A 31 4.54 -11.72 -0.72
N ASP A 32 3.32 -12.21 -0.49
CA ASP A 32 2.67 -13.26 -1.30
C ASP A 32 1.72 -12.72 -2.38
N GLY A 33 1.63 -11.39 -2.53
CA GLY A 33 0.74 -10.75 -3.51
C GLY A 33 -0.74 -10.75 -3.14
N CYS A 34 -1.11 -10.93 -1.86
CA CYS A 34 -2.53 -10.96 -1.43
C CYS A 34 -3.36 -9.69 -1.72
N GLY A 35 -2.73 -8.55 -2.04
CA GLY A 35 -3.43 -7.32 -2.43
C GLY A 35 -4.15 -6.55 -1.30
N VAL A 36 -4.02 -7.00 -0.04
CA VAL A 36 -4.65 -6.34 1.12
C VAL A 36 -4.23 -4.88 1.26
N CYS A 37 -2.98 -4.56 0.95
CA CYS A 37 -2.43 -3.21 1.01
C CYS A 37 -2.96 -2.27 -0.08
N ASP A 38 -3.50 -2.81 -1.18
CA ASP A 38 -4.09 -2.04 -2.29
C ASP A 38 -5.58 -1.72 -2.06
N GLY A 39 -6.33 -2.71 -1.54
CA GLY A 39 -7.44 -2.41 -0.62
C GLY A 39 -6.90 -1.57 0.54
N VAL A 40 -7.63 -0.95 1.43
CA VAL A 40 -7.08 -0.01 2.46
C VAL A 40 -6.29 1.23 1.98
N CYS A 41 -5.54 1.22 0.86
CA CYS A 41 -4.75 2.36 0.42
C CYS A 41 -5.65 3.47 -0.10
N VAL A 42 -5.71 4.56 0.67
CA VAL A 42 -6.52 5.74 0.34
C VAL A 42 -6.05 6.40 -0.96
N ALA A 43 -4.75 6.39 -1.25
CA ALA A 43 -4.20 7.00 -2.45
C ALA A 43 -4.50 6.19 -3.72
N VAL A 44 -4.54 4.85 -3.62
CA VAL A 44 -4.98 3.97 -4.71
C VAL A 44 -6.48 4.15 -4.94
N ARG A 45 -7.28 4.05 -3.87
CA ARG A 45 -8.74 4.13 -3.95
C ARG A 45 -9.26 5.48 -4.44
N TYR A 46 -8.59 6.58 -4.07
CA TYR A 46 -8.94 7.91 -4.55
C TYR A 46 -8.80 8.01 -6.07
N VAL A 47 -7.73 7.45 -6.65
CA VAL A 47 -7.51 7.47 -8.10
C VAL A 47 -8.40 6.46 -8.82
N GLY A 48 -8.60 5.25 -8.26
CA GLY A 48 -9.47 4.24 -8.85
C GLY A 48 -10.93 4.68 -8.99
N ARG A 49 -11.41 5.53 -8.08
CA ARG A 49 -12.76 6.12 -8.16
C ARG A 49 -12.87 7.26 -9.20
N ILE A 50 -11.76 7.91 -9.56
CA ILE A 50 -11.74 8.99 -10.57
C ILE A 50 -11.53 8.42 -11.98
N LEU A 51 -10.68 7.41 -12.13
CA LEU A 51 -10.31 6.85 -13.43
C LEU A 51 -11.12 5.63 -13.85
N GLY A 52 -12.07 5.17 -13.01
CA GLY A 52 -13.09 4.20 -13.39
C GLY A 52 -12.55 3.02 -14.19
N GLY A 53 -11.91 2.08 -13.49
CA GLY A 53 -11.72 0.72 -14.02
C GLY A 53 -13.07 0.02 -14.16
#